data_AF-A0A2W4YLW1-F1
#
_entry.id   AF-A0A2W4YLW1-F1
#
_cell.length_a   1.000
_cell.length_b   1.000
_cell.length_c   1.000
_cell.angle_alpha   90.00
_cell.angle_beta   90.00
_cell.angle_gamma   90.00
#
_symmetry.space_group_name_H-M   'P 1'
#
loop_
_entity.id
_entity.type
_entity.pdbx_description
1 polymer ?
#
loop_
_entity_poly.entity_id
_entity_poly.type
_entity_poly.pdbx_seq_one_letter_code
_entity_poly.pdbx_strand_id
1 'polypeptide(L)' 'VYGTAEGNPSLRVGTYTKLSGLGDRFSNTYYIVRTCHRFDVQRGYETDFEAECAYLKISR' A
#
# COMPACT_ATOMS: atom_id res chain seq x y z
N VAL A 1 1.48 7.71 -2.59
CA VAL A 1 2.33 7.27 -1.46
C VAL A 1 3.01 5.98 -1.88
N TYR A 2 4.29 5.82 -1.55
CA TYR A 2 5.07 4.61 -1.80
C TYR A 2 5.34 3.91 -0.47
N GLY A 3 5.32 2.58 -0.43
CA GLY A 3 5.61 1.82 0.77
C GLY A 3 6.07 0.40 0.49
N THR A 4 6.72 -0.20 1.49
CA THR A 4 7.10 -1.62 1.50
C THR A 4 6.50 -2.24 2.76
N ALA A 5 5.93 -3.43 2.62
CA ALA A 5 5.42 -4.24 3.72
C ALA A 5 6.04 -5.64 3.69
N GLU A 6 6.05 -6.31 4.85
CA GLU A 6 6.22 -7.76 4.89
C GLU A 6 5.19 -8.43 3.96
N GLY A 7 5.63 -9.50 3.31
CA GLY A 7 4.90 -10.19 2.26
C GLY A 7 3.42 -10.40 2.54
N ASN A 8 2.58 -9.65 1.81
CA ASN A 8 1.14 -9.70 1.96
C ASN A 8 0.47 -9.85 0.59
N PRO A 9 0.07 -11.07 0.18
CA PRO A 9 -0.58 -11.30 -1.12
C PRO A 9 -1.98 -10.68 -1.24
N SER A 10 -2.56 -10.18 -0.13
CA SER A 10 -3.81 -9.42 -0.17
C SER A 10 -3.60 -7.97 -0.58
N LEU A 11 -2.38 -7.47 -0.50
CA LEU A 11 -2.02 -6.14 -1.00
C LEU A 11 -1.82 -6.24 -2.51
N ARG A 12 -2.84 -5.87 -3.28
CA ARG A 12 -2.86 -5.94 -4.74
C ARG A 12 -3.60 -4.73 -5.32
N VAL A 13 -3.36 -4.42 -6.59
CA VAL A 13 -4.10 -3.35 -7.27
C VAL A 13 -5.61 -3.58 -7.13
N GLY A 14 -6.34 -2.51 -6.80
CA GLY A 14 -7.79 -2.57 -6.59
C GLY A 14 -8.24 -2.73 -5.14
N THR A 15 -7.32 -3.00 -4.20
CA THR A 15 -7.68 -3.10 -2.78
C THR A 15 -7.53 -1.78 -2.04
N TYR A 16 -8.20 -1.69 -0.90
CA TYR A 16 -8.06 -0.60 0.05
C TYR A 16 -7.20 -1.04 1.23
N THR A 17 -6.24 -0.21 1.61
CA THR A 17 -5.37 -0.42 2.77
C THR A 17 -5.50 0.76 3.73
N LYS A 18 -5.69 0.46 5.02
CA LYS A 18 -5.63 1.46 6.07
C LYS A 18 -4.17 1.64 6.50
N LEU A 19 -3.65 2.86 6.36
CA LEU A 19 -2.36 3.24 6.93
C LEU A 19 -2.60 3.92 8.28
N SER A 20 -1.83 3.53 9.30
CA SER A 20 -1.93 4.05 10.66
C SER A 20 -0.55 4.30 11.25
N GLY A 21 -0.47 5.11 12.31
CA GLY A 21 0.80 5.42 12.98
C GLY A 21 1.66 6.47 12.26
N LEU A 22 1.10 7.17 11.26
CA LEU A 22 1.80 8.19 10.47
C LEU A 22 1.43 9.63 10.87
N GLY A 23 0.70 9.80 11.99
CA GLY A 23 0.06 11.06 12.38
C GLY A 23 -1.29 11.29 11.67
N ASP A 24 -2.10 12.18 12.21
CA ASP A 24 -3.51 12.37 11.80
C ASP A 24 -3.67 12.72 10.32
N ARG A 25 -2.73 13.50 9.77
CA ARG A 25 -2.78 13.94 8.37
C ARG A 25 -2.59 12.79 7.37
N PHE A 26 -1.84 11.76 7.73
CA PHE A 26 -1.42 10.68 6.82
C PHE A 26 -2.04 9.32 7.17
N SER A 27 -2.66 9.21 8.34
CA SER A 27 -3.40 8.01 8.74
C SER A 27 -4.77 8.01 8.08
N ASN A 28 -4.92 7.30 6.97
CA ASN A 28 -6.15 7.25 6.19
C ASN A 28 -6.26 5.92 5.42
N THR A 29 -7.34 5.75 4.67
CA THR A 29 -7.55 4.65 3.72
C THR A 29 -7.01 5.05 2.35
N TYR A 30 -6.18 4.18 1.78
CA TYR A 30 -5.56 4.37 0.48
C TYR A 30 -5.97 3.26 -0.47
N TYR A 31 -6.13 3.60 -1.74
CA TYR A 31 -6.41 2.67 -2.83
C TYR A 31 -5.10 2.28 -3.53
N ILE A 32 -4.84 0.98 -3.65
CA ILE A 32 -3.61 0.45 -4.25
C ILE A 32 -3.67 0.56 -5.77
N VAL A 33 -2.67 1.22 -6.36
CA VAL A 33 -2.53 1.46 -7.81
C VAL A 33 -1.36 0.72 -8.44
N ARG A 34 -0.38 0.29 -7.64
CA ARG A 34 0.73 -0.56 -8.08
C ARG A 34 1.13 -1.51 -6.96
N THR A 35 1.53 -2.72 -7.33
CA THR A 35 2.05 -3.74 -6.41
C THR A 35 3.19 -4.51 -7.08
N CYS A 36 4.24 -4.80 -6.32
CA CYS A 36 5.32 -5.71 -6.70
C CYS A 36 5.61 -6.66 -5.52
N HIS A 37 5.29 -7.94 -5.70
CA HIS A 37 5.68 -8.99 -4.77
C HIS A 37 7.07 -9.48 -5.15
N ARG A 38 8.03 -9.42 -4.23
CA ARG A 38 9.40 -9.85 -4.49
C ARG A 38 9.94 -10.69 -3.35
N PHE A 39 10.84 -11.60 -3.70
CA PHE A 39 11.48 -12.48 -2.75
C PHE A 39 12.99 -12.48 -2.99
N ASP A 40 13.75 -12.41 -1.90
CA ASP A 40 15.18 -12.72 -1.89
C ASP A 40 15.58 -13.41 -0.58
N VAL A 41 16.75 -14.04 -0.57
CA VAL A 41 17.21 -14.87 0.56
C VAL A 41 17.65 -14.06 1.78
N GLN A 42 17.87 -12.74 1.65
CA GLN A 42 18.30 -11.88 2.75
C GLN A 42 17.13 -11.18 3.42
N ARG A 43 16.15 -10.70 2.64
CA ARG A 43 15.00 -9.90 3.11
C ARG A 43 13.70 -10.70 3.19
N GLY A 44 13.68 -11.91 2.64
CA GLY A 44 12.49 -12.74 2.58
C GLY A 44 11.48 -12.22 1.56
N TYR A 45 10.20 -12.42 1.85
CA TYR A 45 9.10 -11.97 1.00
C TYR A 45 8.66 -10.55 1.42
N GLU A 46 8.81 -9.61 0.51
CA GLU A 46 8.36 -8.22 0.67
C GLU A 46 7.37 -7.85 -0.43
N THR A 47 6.50 -6.88 -0.13
CA THR A 47 5.58 -6.29 -1.11
C THR A 47 5.80 -4.79 -1.17
N ASP A 48 6.29 -4.30 -2.31
CA ASP A 48 6.37 -2.87 -2.61
C ASP A 48 5.06 -2.41 -3.25
N PHE A 49 4.58 -1.23 -2.89
CA PHE A 49 3.32 -0.72 -3.40
C PHE A 49 3.27 0.78 -3.57
N GLU A 50 2.36 1.19 -4.45
CA GLU A 50 1.93 2.58 -4.58
C GLU A 50 0.45 2.68 -4.28
N ALA A 51 0.08 3.70 -3.51
CA ALA A 51 -1.28 3.93 -3.10
C ALA A 51 -1.66 5.41 -3.16
N GLU A 52 -2.91 5.68 -3.48
CA GLU A 52 -3.47 7.01 -3.57
C GLU A 52 -4.57 7.21 -2.52
N CYS A 53 -4.69 8.42 -1.98
CA CYS A 53 -5.70 8.71 -0.96
C CYS A 53 -7.09 8.52 -1.55
N ALA A 54 -7.89 7.62 -0.97
CA ALA A 54 -9.19 7.22 -1.52
C ALA A 54 -10.16 8.42 -1.64
N TYR A 55 -10.04 9.42 -0.75
CA TYR A 55 -10.88 10.62 -0.77
C TYR A 55 -10.61 11.57 -1.94
N LEU A 56 -9.43 11.52 -2.57
CA LEU A 56 -9.10 12.40 -3.70
C LEU A 56 -9.53 11.81 -5.07
N LYS A 57 -9.98 10.54 -5.11
CA LYS A 57 -10.34 9.85 -6.35
C LYS A 57 -11.85 9.72 -6.62
N ILE A 58 -12.73 10.10 -5.69
CA ILE A 58 -14.19 9.95 -5.85
C ILE A 58 -14.82 11.08 -6.71
N SER A 59 -14.03 11.98 -7.29
CA SER A 59 -14.54 13.08 -8.13
C SER A 59 -14.20 12.93 -9.62
N ARG A 60 -14.32 11.74 -10.20
CA ARG A 60 -14.14 11.56 -11.65
C ARG A 60 -15.29 10.83 -12.31
#